data_AF-A0A356TAJ9-F1
#
_entry.id   AF-A0A356TAJ9-F1
#
_cell.length_a   1.000
_cell.length_b   1.000
_cell.length_c   1.000
_cell.angle_alpha   90.00
_cell.angle_beta   90.00
_cell.angle_gamma   90.00
#
_symmetry.space_group_name_H-M   'P 1'
#
loop_
_entity.id
_entity.type
_entity.pdbx_description
1 polymer ?
#
loop_
_entity_poly.entity_id
_entity_poly.type
_entity_poly.pdbx_seq_one_letter_code
_entity_poly.pdbx_strand_id
1 'polypeptide(L)'
;YGFLSENAEFADIVEQCGLKFIGPTPENMRQWGSKVPARKLAASLGLPMLPGTGVLEDGEHAVREAEKIGFPVILKASAGGGGRG
;
A
#
# COMPACT_ATOMS: atom_id res chain seq x y z
N TYR A 1 6.14 8.67 11.27
CA TYR A 1 4.91 9.07 10.56
C TYR A 1 5.25 10.26 9.67
N GLY A 2 4.82 10.28 8.40
CA GLY A 2 5.20 11.34 7.46
C GLY A 2 6.72 11.42 7.16
N PHE A 3 7.12 12.40 6.34
CA PHE A 3 8.49 12.58 5.87
C PHE A 3 9.09 11.26 5.33
N LEU A 4 10.22 10.81 5.89
CA LEU A 4 10.97 9.63 5.44
C LEU A 4 10.64 8.35 6.21
N SER A 5 9.65 8.38 7.11
CA SER A 5 9.38 7.24 8.00
C SER A 5 8.90 5.96 7.30
N GLU A 6 8.41 6.05 6.07
CA GLU A 6 8.00 4.92 5.22
C GLU A 6 8.82 4.84 3.92
N ASN A 7 9.95 5.57 3.85
CA ASN A 7 10.82 5.58 2.69
C ASN A 7 11.86 4.45 2.81
N ALA A 8 11.69 3.39 2.01
CA ALA A 8 12.58 2.23 2.00
C ALA A 8 14.03 2.58 1.63
N GLU A 9 14.23 3.48 0.66
CA GLU A 9 15.56 3.91 0.22
C GLU A 9 16.29 4.67 1.32
N PHE A 10 15.58 5.50 2.08
CA PHE A 10 16.14 6.16 3.26
C PHE A 10 16.57 5.15 4.33
N ALA A 11 15.76 4.11 4.58
CA ALA A 11 16.13 3.06 5.53
C ALA A 11 17.36 2.26 5.06
N ASP A 12 17.47 1.97 3.76
CA ASP A 12 18.67 1.34 3.15
C ASP A 12 19.92 2.21 3.38
N ILE A 13 19.82 3.52 3.14
CA ILE A 13 20.93 4.47 3.34
C ILE A 13 21.37 4.50 4.81
N VAL A 14 20.43 4.53 5.76
CA VAL A 14 20.73 4.52 7.20
C VAL A 14 21.54 3.27 7.57
N GLU A 15 21.14 2.09 7.10
CA GLU A 15 21.86 0.85 7.37
C GLU A 15 23.24 0.81 6.68
N GLN A 16 23.36 1.34 5.45
CA GLN A 16 24.65 1.46 4.74
C GLN A 16 25.63 2.41 5.45
N CYS A 17 25.13 3.42 6.17
CA CYS A 17 25.94 4.29 7.02
C CYS A 17 26.36 3.64 8.35
N GLY A 18 26.03 2.36 8.58
CA GLY A 18 26.36 1.66 9.82
C GLY A 18 25.46 2.05 11.00
N LEU A 19 24.32 2.71 10.75
CA LEU A 19 23.34 3.08 11.75
C LEU A 19 22.16 2.11 11.73
N LYS A 20 21.51 1.91 12.88
CA LYS A 20 20.28 1.10 12.92
C LYS A 20 19.07 1.96 12.62
N PHE A 21 18.34 1.63 11.55
CA PHE A 21 17.00 2.18 11.35
C PHE A 21 16.01 1.56 12.35
N ILE A 22 15.29 2.40 13.10
CA ILE A 22 14.27 1.97 14.06
C ILE A 22 12.93 1.87 13.32
N GLY A 23 12.65 0.70 12.77
CA GLY A 23 11.42 0.40 12.05
C GLY A 23 11.49 -0.94 11.30
N PRO A 24 10.57 -1.19 10.36
CA PRO A 24 10.64 -2.39 9.52
C PRO A 24 11.86 -2.36 8.59
N THR A 25 12.22 -3.53 8.04
CA THR A 25 13.28 -3.63 7.04
C THR A 25 12.89 -2.88 5.75
N PRO A 26 13.87 -2.38 4.97
CA PRO A 26 13.60 -1.74 3.67
C PRO A 26 12.78 -2.64 2.74
N GLU A 27 13.01 -3.96 2.78
CA GLU A 27 12.25 -4.93 2.01
C GLU A 27 10.78 -4.99 2.43
N ASN A 28 10.52 -5.02 3.74
CA ASN A 28 9.14 -4.96 4.24
C ASN A 28 8.49 -3.62 3.86
N MET A 29 9.22 -2.51 3.89
CA MET A 29 8.68 -1.22 3.45
C MET A 29 8.29 -1.22 1.97
N ARG A 30 9.09 -1.83 1.09
CA ARG A 30 8.75 -1.96 -0.34
C ARG A 30 7.51 -2.83 -0.57
N GLN A 31 7.40 -3.94 0.15
CA GLN A 31 6.29 -4.88 0.03
C GLN A 31 4.98 -4.31 0.58
N TRP A 32 5.04 -3.57 1.69
CA TRP A 32 3.86 -3.12 2.44
C TRP A 32 3.53 -1.62 2.28
N GLY A 33 4.43 -0.82 1.71
CA GLY A 33 4.26 0.63 1.59
C GLY A 33 3.24 1.09 0.55
N SER A 34 2.94 0.26 -0.45
CA SER A 34 1.86 0.52 -1.42
C SER A 34 0.69 -0.41 -1.20
N LYS A 35 -0.53 0.14 -1.24
CA LYS A 35 -1.76 -0.61 -0.94
C LYS A 35 -1.98 -1.79 -1.90
N VAL A 36 -1.54 -1.66 -3.15
CA VAL A 36 -1.79 -2.66 -4.19
C VAL A 36 -0.89 -3.89 -4.01
N PRO A 37 0.46 -3.78 -3.98
CA PRO A 37 1.34 -4.89 -3.61
C PRO A 37 1.01 -5.49 -2.26
N ALA A 38 0.74 -4.66 -1.24
CA ALA A 38 0.37 -5.11 0.10
C ALA A 38 -0.88 -6.00 0.10
N ARG A 39 -1.92 -5.60 -0.65
CA ARG A 39 -3.15 -6.39 -0.79
C ARG A 39 -2.90 -7.73 -1.49
N LYS A 40 -2.06 -7.75 -2.54
CA LYS A 40 -1.68 -8.99 -3.24
C LYS A 40 -0.91 -9.94 -2.31
N LEU A 41 0.04 -9.41 -1.54
CA LEU A 41 0.82 -10.19 -0.57
C LEU A 41 -0.05 -10.71 0.58
N ALA A 42 -0.94 -9.88 1.12
CA ALA A 42 -1.89 -10.30 2.14
C ALA A 42 -2.80 -11.44 1.65
N ALA A 43 -3.29 -11.36 0.40
CA ALA A 43 -4.08 -12.42 -0.21
C ALA A 43 -3.26 -13.72 -0.40
N SER A 44 -2.01 -13.64 -0.85
CA SER A 44 -1.15 -14.82 -1.01
C SER A 44 -0.80 -15.50 0.33
N LEU A 45 -0.83 -14.73 1.42
CA LEU A 45 -0.66 -15.24 2.79
C LEU A 45 -1.96 -15.78 3.40
N GLY A 46 -3.07 -15.75 2.67
CA GLY A 46 -4.37 -16.24 3.16
C GLY A 46 -5.00 -15.36 4.25
N LEU A 47 -4.61 -14.09 4.33
CA LEU A 47 -5.20 -13.17 5.31
C LEU A 47 -6.65 -12.84 4.92
N PRO A 48 -7.55 -12.66 5.91
CA PRO A 48 -8.92 -12.23 5.64
C PRO A 48 -8.91 -10.80 5.06
N MET A 49 -9.48 -10.64 3.87
CA MET A 49 -9.52 -9.37 3.15
C MET A 49 -10.96 -8.93 2.89
N LEU A 50 -11.23 -7.63 3.04
CA LEU A 50 -12.46 -7.03 2.54
C LEU A 50 -12.50 -7.11 1.00
N PRO A 51 -13.70 -7.20 0.38
CA PRO A 51 -13.87 -7.05 -1.06
C PRO A 51 -13.23 -5.75 -1.55
N GLY A 52 -12.68 -5.78 -2.76
CA GLY A 52 -11.92 -4.67 -3.32
C GLY A 52 -11.14 -5.10 -4.55
N THR A 53 -10.64 -4.11 -5.27
CA THR A 53 -10.10 -4.27 -6.62
C THR A 53 -8.57 -4.35 -6.65
N GLY A 54 -8.03 -4.59 -7.85
CA GLY A 54 -6.64 -4.27 -8.18
C GLY A 54 -6.46 -2.78 -8.51
N VAL A 55 -5.49 -2.46 -9.36
CA VAL A 55 -5.31 -1.10 -9.89
C VAL A 55 -6.50 -0.78 -10.81
N LEU A 56 -7.14 0.36 -10.60
CA LEU A 56 -8.18 0.87 -11.48
C LEU A 56 -7.50 1.52 -12.70
N GLU A 57 -7.98 1.18 -13.89
CA GLU A 57 -7.39 1.66 -15.16
C GLU A 57 -7.89 3.08 -15.49
N ASP A 58 -9.19 3.31 -15.29
CA ASP A 58 -9.88 4.57 -15.56
C ASP A 58 -11.16 4.69 -14.72
N GLY A 59 -11.91 5.77 -14.93
CA GLY A 59 -13.16 6.04 -14.23
C GLY A 59 -14.29 5.07 -14.56
N GLU A 60 -14.37 4.57 -15.80
CA GLU A 60 -15.41 3.62 -16.18
C GLU A 60 -15.18 2.24 -15.54
N HIS A 61 -13.92 1.80 -15.51
CA HIS A 61 -13.50 0.61 -14.77
C HIS A 61 -13.83 0.77 -13.28
N ALA A 62 -13.56 1.94 -12.69
CA ALA A 62 -13.91 2.22 -11.30
C ALA A 62 -15.41 2.05 -11.02
N VAL A 63 -16.29 2.55 -11.90
CA VAL A 63 -17.74 2.41 -11.76
C VAL A 63 -18.16 0.94 -11.85
N ARG A 64 -17.69 0.20 -12.85
CA ARG A 64 -18.02 -1.24 -13.02
C ARG A 64 -17.63 -2.06 -11.80
N GLU A 65 -16.47 -1.79 -11.21
CA GLU A 65 -16.04 -2.50 -10.00
C GLU A 65 -16.82 -2.09 -8.75
N ALA A 66 -17.20 -0.81 -8.64
CA ALA A 66 -18.03 -0.34 -7.53
C ALA A 66 -19.41 -1.00 -7.53
N GLU A 67 -20.03 -1.18 -8.71
CA GLU A 67 -21.31 -1.88 -8.87
C GLU A 67 -21.20 -3.36 -8.50
N LYS A 68 -20.11 -4.04 -8.89
CA LYS A 68 -19.87 -5.45 -8.51
C LYS A 68 -19.69 -5.63 -7.00
N ILE A 69 -19.02 -4.69 -6.34
CA ILE A 69 -18.78 -4.73 -4.88
C ILE A 69 -20.05 -4.34 -4.10
N GLY A 70 -20.83 -3.39 -4.63
CA GLY A 70 -21.98 -2.80 -3.97
C GLY A 70 -21.63 -1.54 -3.18
N PHE A 71 -22.47 -0.51 -3.31
CA PHE A 71 -22.29 0.77 -2.61
C PHE A 71 -22.72 0.69 -1.13
N PRO A 72 -22.13 1.52 -0.25
CA PRO A 72 -21.10 2.53 -0.52
C PRO A 72 -19.69 1.92 -0.67
N VAL A 73 -18.87 2.54 -1.53
CA VAL A 73 -17.47 2.16 -1.75
C VAL A 73 -16.51 3.30 -1.36
N ILE A 74 -15.24 2.97 -1.18
CA ILE A 74 -14.17 3.94 -0.89
C ILE A 74 -13.10 3.89 -1.99
N LEU A 75 -12.85 5.04 -2.62
CA LEU A 75 -11.70 5.21 -3.51
C LEU A 75 -10.46 5.52 -2.66
N LYS A 76 -9.35 4.83 -2.94
CA LYS A 76 -8.09 5.01 -2.19
C LYS A 76 -6.93 5.16 -3.16
N ALA A 77 -6.12 6.20 -3.00
CA ALA A 77 -4.86 6.29 -3.75
C ALA A 77 -3.91 5.13 -3.39
N SER A 78 -3.24 4.57 -4.41
CA SER A 78 -2.32 3.44 -4.26
C SER A 78 -1.12 3.78 -3.36
N ALA A 79 -0.58 4.99 -3.48
CA ALA A 79 0.57 5.51 -2.72
C ALA A 79 0.19 6.64 -1.72
N GLY A 80 -1.09 6.76 -1.36
CA GLY A 80 -1.55 7.77 -0.40
C GLY A 80 -1.33 7.36 1.06
N GLY A 81 -0.88 8.30 1.89
CA GLY A 81 -0.60 8.11 3.32
C GLY A 81 -1.26 9.19 4.19
N GLY A 82 -1.52 8.87 5.47
CA GLY A 82 -2.04 9.84 6.45
C GLY A 82 -3.44 10.38 6.15
N GLY A 83 -4.29 9.60 5.48
CA GLY A 83 -5.65 10.02 5.09
C GLY A 83 -5.69 10.93 3.85
N ARG A 84 -4.55 11.15 3.18
CA ARG A 84 -4.47 11.88 1.92
C ARG A 84 -4.36 10.90 0.77
N GLY A 85 -5.27 11.02 -0.20
CA GLY A 85 -5.36 10.13 -1.36
C GLY A 85 -6.77 9.62 -1.57
#